data_AF-R5QIY9-F1
#
_entry.id   AF-R5QIY9-F1
#
_cell.length_a   1.000
_cell.length_b   1.000
_cell.length_c   1.000
_cell.angle_alpha   90.00
_cell.angle_beta   90.00
_cell.angle_gamma   90.00
#
_symmetry.space_group_name_H-M   'P 1'
#
loop_
_entity.id
_entity.type
_entity.pdbx_description
1 polymer ?
#
loop_
_entity_poly.entity_id
_entity_poly.type
_entity_poly.pdbx_seq_one_letter_code
_entity_poly.pdbx_strand_id
1 'polypeptide(L)'
;MYEIGRVFRNEGLDTRHNPEFTLMELYQAYTDYNGMMDLTENLYRHVAQEVLGTTKIVYNGVEMDLGKPFERITMVDAVKKYAGVDWNEVKTLEEARKLADEHHVEYEEHHKKGDILSLFFEEFAEEHLIQPTFVMDHPIEISPLTKKKPENPEYTERFEFFMNGWEMANAYSELNDPIDQRERFKAQEELLAQGDEEANTTDEDFLNALEIGMPPTGGIGFGIDRMCMLLTNSAAIRDVLLFPTMKTQGGAKNEANNSVQAKTEEKPAEKIDFSKVEIEPLFKDDVDFETFSKSDFRAVKVKECTAVPKSKKLLQFTLDDGTGEDRTILSGIHEYYEPEELVGKTCIAITNLPPRKMMGIDSCGMLISAVHNEEGKEKLHLLMVDEHIPAGAKLY
;
A
#
# COMPACT_ATOMS: atom_id res chain seq x y z
N MET A 1 3.35 -24.10 9.81
CA MET A 1 2.98 -22.99 10.71
C MET A 1 1.96 -22.14 9.96
N TYR A 2 1.04 -21.49 10.66
CA TYR A 2 0.13 -20.53 10.05
C TYR A 2 -0.04 -19.32 10.96
N GLU A 3 -0.34 -18.18 10.36
CA GLU A 3 -0.66 -16.93 11.05
C GLU A 3 -1.87 -16.29 10.36
N ILE A 4 -2.83 -15.83 11.15
CA ILE A 4 -3.93 -14.97 10.67
C ILE A 4 -3.66 -13.60 11.26
N GLY A 5 -3.22 -12.69 10.42
CA GLY A 5 -2.68 -11.40 10.83
C GLY A 5 -3.18 -10.29 9.93
N ARG A 6 -2.77 -9.07 10.28
CA ARG A 6 -3.06 -7.90 9.47
C ARG A 6 -1.87 -7.57 8.57
N VAL A 7 -2.18 -7.34 7.31
CA VAL A 7 -1.23 -6.86 6.30
C VAL A 7 -1.61 -5.43 5.94
N PHE A 8 -0.60 -4.60 5.74
CA PHE A 8 -0.74 -3.19 5.39
C PHE A 8 -0.14 -2.97 4.02
N ARG A 9 -0.91 -2.37 3.11
CA ARG A 9 -0.43 -1.94 1.78
C ARG A 9 -0.82 -0.49 1.58
N ASN A 10 0.14 0.32 1.12
CA ASN A 10 -0.08 1.74 0.86
C ASN A 10 -0.73 1.92 -0.53
N GLU A 11 -1.90 1.31 -0.70
CA GLU A 11 -2.65 1.25 -1.95
C GLU A 11 -3.99 2.01 -1.84
N GLY A 12 -4.63 2.22 -2.99
CA GLY A 12 -5.94 2.83 -3.07
C GLY A 12 -7.06 2.01 -2.41
N LEU A 13 -8.20 2.67 -2.21
CA LEU A 13 -9.44 2.07 -1.70
C LEU A 13 -10.39 1.76 -2.86
N ASP A 14 -10.85 0.52 -2.96
CA ASP A 14 -11.93 0.15 -3.87
C ASP A 14 -12.92 -0.84 -3.23
N THR A 15 -13.77 -1.49 -4.03
CA THR A 15 -14.77 -2.44 -3.53
C THR A 15 -14.17 -3.75 -2.99
N ARG A 16 -12.90 -4.04 -3.26
CA ARG A 16 -12.15 -5.27 -2.96
C ARG A 16 -10.87 -5.02 -2.15
N HIS A 17 -10.39 -3.79 -2.07
CA HIS A 17 -9.13 -3.39 -1.42
C HIS A 17 -9.37 -2.42 -0.27
N ASN A 18 -8.73 -2.69 0.87
CA ASN A 18 -8.62 -1.80 2.01
C ASN A 18 -7.13 -1.76 2.43
N PRO A 19 -6.54 -0.60 2.76
CA PRO A 19 -5.11 -0.46 3.08
C PRO A 19 -4.62 -1.37 4.21
N GLU A 20 -5.55 -1.78 5.08
CA GLU A 20 -5.32 -2.72 6.15
C GLU A 20 -6.31 -3.90 5.98
N PHE A 21 -5.81 -5.10 5.71
CA PHE A 21 -6.65 -6.27 5.43
C PHE A 21 -6.10 -7.53 6.13
N THR A 22 -6.97 -8.52 6.32
CA THR A 22 -6.67 -9.76 7.02
C THR A 22 -6.21 -10.82 6.02
N LEU A 23 -4.99 -11.33 6.22
CA LEU A 23 -4.41 -12.40 5.43
C LEU A 23 -4.08 -13.57 6.36
N MET A 24 -4.34 -14.80 5.88
CA MET A 24 -3.75 -15.99 6.49
C MET A 24 -2.55 -16.43 5.67
N GLU A 25 -1.35 -16.41 6.24
CA GLU A 25 -0.21 -17.14 5.66
C GLU A 25 -0.06 -18.50 6.32
N LEU A 26 0.26 -19.50 5.51
CA LEU A 26 0.54 -20.87 5.97
C LEU A 26 1.72 -21.44 5.20
N TYR A 27 2.66 -22.03 5.94
CA TYR A 27 3.80 -22.76 5.39
C TYR A 27 3.82 -24.19 5.95
N GLN A 28 3.96 -25.17 5.06
CA GLN A 28 4.06 -26.58 5.42
C GLN A 28 5.32 -27.20 4.80
N ALA A 29 6.20 -27.75 5.64
CA ALA A 29 7.35 -28.51 5.17
C ALA A 29 6.92 -29.85 4.55
N TYR A 30 7.72 -30.33 3.60
CA TYR A 30 7.58 -31.58 2.85
C TYR A 30 6.30 -31.67 2.01
N THR A 31 5.89 -30.54 1.42
CA THR A 31 4.85 -30.47 0.40
C THR A 31 5.24 -29.45 -0.67
N ASP A 32 4.47 -29.41 -1.74
CA ASP A 32 4.62 -28.52 -2.89
C ASP A 32 3.31 -27.72 -3.12
N TYR A 33 3.27 -26.93 -4.19
CA TYR A 33 2.07 -26.24 -4.66
C TYR A 33 0.87 -27.16 -4.94
N ASN A 34 1.06 -28.45 -5.28
CA ASN A 34 -0.06 -29.38 -5.41
C ASN A 34 -0.73 -29.67 -4.07
N GLY A 35 0.07 -29.89 -3.02
CA GLY A 35 -0.47 -30.01 -1.68
C GLY A 35 -1.16 -28.74 -1.19
N MET A 36 -0.68 -27.55 -1.61
CA MET A 36 -1.36 -26.28 -1.31
C MET A 36 -2.69 -26.13 -2.05
N MET A 37 -2.84 -26.65 -3.28
CA MET A 37 -4.14 -26.71 -3.97
C MET A 37 -5.11 -27.64 -3.23
N ASP A 38 -4.66 -28.83 -2.83
CA ASP A 38 -5.48 -29.78 -2.09
C ASP A 38 -5.91 -29.22 -0.72
N LEU A 39 -5.01 -28.49 -0.05
CA LEU A 39 -5.30 -27.79 1.21
C LEU A 39 -6.35 -26.70 1.00
N THR A 40 -6.20 -25.88 -0.04
CA THR A 40 -7.13 -24.78 -0.40
C THR A 40 -8.53 -25.31 -0.64
N GLU A 41 -8.65 -26.34 -1.46
CA GLU A 41 -9.95 -26.94 -1.80
C GLU A 41 -10.65 -27.47 -0.54
N ASN A 42 -9.91 -28.17 0.32
CA ASN A 42 -10.45 -28.70 1.58
C ASN A 42 -10.82 -27.59 2.56
N LEU A 43 -10.03 -26.51 2.66
CA LEU A 43 -10.31 -25.38 3.55
C LEU A 43 -11.61 -24.69 3.16
N TYR A 44 -11.76 -24.26 1.90
CA TYR A 44 -12.96 -23.55 1.44
C TYR A 44 -14.22 -24.42 1.58
N ARG A 45 -14.12 -25.70 1.24
CA ARG A 45 -15.21 -26.67 1.40
C ARG A 45 -15.61 -26.84 2.86
N HIS A 46 -14.63 -27.01 3.75
CA HIS A 46 -14.86 -27.20 5.18
C HIS A 46 -15.51 -25.97 5.80
N VAL A 47 -14.96 -24.77 5.56
CA VAL A 47 -15.49 -23.52 6.11
C VAL A 47 -16.92 -23.26 5.63
N ALA A 48 -17.19 -23.43 4.33
CA ALA A 48 -18.55 -23.27 3.81
C ALA A 48 -19.54 -24.27 4.46
N GLN A 49 -19.14 -25.54 4.59
CA GLN A 49 -19.98 -26.55 5.22
C GLN A 49 -20.25 -26.27 6.70
N GLU A 50 -19.25 -25.83 7.47
CA GLU A 50 -19.40 -25.53 8.89
C GLU A 50 -20.21 -24.25 9.15
N VAL A 51 -19.95 -23.19 8.38
CA VAL A 51 -20.55 -21.87 8.62
C VAL A 51 -21.94 -21.75 7.98
N LEU A 52 -22.13 -22.31 6.78
CA LEU A 52 -23.38 -22.17 6.01
C LEU A 52 -24.22 -23.45 6.01
N GLY A 53 -23.68 -24.59 6.46
CA GLY A 53 -24.37 -25.88 6.42
C GLY A 53 -24.39 -26.53 5.04
N THR A 54 -23.69 -25.96 4.05
CA THR A 54 -23.70 -26.39 2.65
C THR A 54 -22.37 -26.03 1.97
N THR A 55 -21.94 -26.82 0.99
CA THR A 55 -20.81 -26.48 0.11
C THR A 55 -21.23 -25.67 -1.13
N LYS A 56 -22.53 -25.47 -1.32
CA LYS A 56 -23.08 -24.65 -2.41
C LYS A 56 -23.35 -23.25 -1.92
N ILE A 57 -22.64 -22.28 -2.48
CA ILE A 57 -22.80 -20.86 -2.16
C ILE A 57 -23.42 -20.13 -3.34
N VAL A 58 -24.06 -19.00 -3.05
CA VAL A 58 -24.59 -18.09 -4.07
C VAL A 58 -24.00 -16.72 -3.82
N TYR A 59 -23.27 -16.20 -4.82
CA TYR A 59 -22.69 -14.87 -4.79
C TYR A 59 -23.20 -14.05 -5.97
N ASN A 60 -23.81 -12.89 -5.71
CA ASN A 60 -24.39 -12.02 -6.74
C ASN A 60 -25.30 -12.77 -7.76
N GLY A 61 -26.05 -13.76 -7.28
CA GLY A 61 -26.94 -14.60 -8.08
C GLY A 61 -26.27 -15.76 -8.84
N VAL A 62 -24.95 -15.90 -8.75
CA VAL A 62 -24.18 -17.02 -9.33
C VAL A 62 -24.02 -18.13 -8.31
N GLU A 63 -24.46 -19.36 -8.66
CA GLU A 63 -24.23 -20.56 -7.84
C GLU A 63 -22.81 -21.10 -8.06
N MET A 64 -22.12 -21.42 -6.96
CA MET A 64 -20.80 -22.04 -6.96
C MET A 64 -20.83 -23.25 -6.03
N ASP A 65 -20.33 -24.40 -6.51
CA ASP A 65 -20.32 -25.64 -5.75
C ASP A 65 -18.89 -25.99 -5.29
N LEU A 66 -18.56 -25.57 -4.08
CA LEU A 66 -17.27 -25.86 -3.44
C LEU A 66 -17.11 -27.34 -3.07
N GLY A 67 -18.17 -28.15 -3.22
CA GLY A 67 -18.14 -29.59 -3.02
C GLY A 67 -17.48 -30.36 -4.15
N LYS A 68 -17.33 -29.74 -5.33
CA LYS A 68 -16.68 -30.33 -6.50
C LYS A 68 -15.17 -30.06 -6.49
N PRO A 69 -14.36 -30.87 -7.20
CA PRO A 69 -12.98 -30.52 -7.48
C PRO A 69 -12.89 -29.18 -8.20
N PHE A 70 -11.93 -28.34 -7.82
CA PHE A 70 -11.73 -27.04 -8.45
C PHE A 70 -11.02 -27.22 -9.80
N GLU A 71 -11.33 -26.35 -10.77
CA GLU A 71 -10.69 -26.39 -12.09
C GLU A 71 -9.19 -26.10 -11.93
N ARG A 72 -8.35 -26.75 -12.73
CA ARG A 72 -6.91 -26.48 -12.81
C ARG A 72 -6.57 -26.11 -14.24
N ILE A 73 -6.00 -24.94 -14.46
CA ILE A 73 -5.61 -24.43 -15.78
C ILE A 73 -4.26 -23.75 -15.67
N THR A 74 -3.39 -23.88 -16.67
CA THR A 74 -2.14 -23.09 -16.68
C THR A 74 -2.43 -21.66 -17.14
N MET A 75 -1.60 -20.69 -16.74
CA MET A 75 -1.73 -19.30 -17.23
C MET A 75 -1.69 -19.24 -18.76
N VAL A 76 -0.81 -20.03 -19.38
CA VAL A 76 -0.70 -20.15 -20.84
C VAL A 76 -1.99 -20.67 -21.46
N ASP A 77 -2.58 -21.73 -20.89
CA ASP A 77 -3.84 -22.29 -21.38
C ASP A 77 -5.01 -21.32 -21.17
N ALA A 78 -5.01 -20.54 -20.09
CA ALA A 78 -6.01 -19.51 -19.82
C ALA A 78 -5.94 -18.39 -20.87
N VAL A 79 -4.75 -17.85 -21.14
CA VAL A 79 -4.54 -16.85 -22.19
C VAL A 79 -4.91 -17.40 -23.57
N LYS A 80 -4.54 -18.64 -23.87
CA LYS A 80 -4.95 -19.29 -25.13
C LYS A 80 -6.47 -19.42 -25.25
N LYS A 81 -7.15 -19.77 -24.15
CA LYS A 81 -8.61 -19.97 -24.11
C LYS A 81 -9.37 -18.66 -24.29
N TYR A 82 -8.93 -17.58 -23.65
CA TYR A 82 -9.70 -16.34 -23.55
C TYR A 82 -9.18 -15.19 -24.43
N ALA A 83 -7.86 -15.08 -24.64
CA ALA A 83 -7.26 -14.12 -25.57
C ALA A 83 -7.08 -14.70 -26.99
N GLY A 84 -7.13 -16.03 -27.15
CA GLY A 84 -6.90 -16.69 -28.43
C GLY A 84 -5.43 -16.74 -28.87
N VAL A 85 -4.50 -16.38 -27.98
CA VAL A 85 -3.06 -16.34 -28.24
C VAL A 85 -2.37 -17.55 -27.61
N ASP A 86 -1.72 -18.38 -28.42
CA ASP A 86 -0.94 -19.51 -27.91
C ASP A 86 0.47 -19.04 -27.50
N TRP A 87 0.67 -18.81 -26.21
CA TRP A 87 1.96 -18.32 -25.70
C TRP A 87 3.12 -19.30 -25.91
N ASN A 88 2.84 -20.58 -26.15
CA ASN A 88 3.88 -21.55 -26.49
C ASN A 88 4.51 -21.25 -27.86
N GLU A 89 3.81 -20.54 -28.74
CA GLU A 89 4.33 -20.12 -30.05
C GLU A 89 5.18 -18.85 -29.97
N VAL A 90 5.03 -18.05 -28.90
CA VAL A 90 5.80 -16.83 -28.67
C VAL A 90 7.19 -17.20 -28.16
N LYS A 91 8.24 -16.91 -28.94
CA LYS A 91 9.63 -17.31 -28.62
C LYS A 91 10.48 -16.15 -28.14
N THR A 92 10.14 -14.93 -28.52
CA THR A 92 10.95 -13.75 -28.24
C THR A 92 10.14 -12.65 -27.54
N LEU A 93 10.86 -11.76 -26.84
CA LEU A 93 10.26 -10.55 -26.28
C LEU A 93 9.66 -9.64 -27.36
N GLU A 94 10.30 -9.56 -28.52
CA GLU A 94 9.82 -8.76 -29.66
C GLU A 94 8.45 -9.25 -30.16
N GLU A 95 8.27 -10.57 -30.27
CA GLU A 95 6.99 -11.19 -30.61
C GLU A 95 5.92 -10.92 -29.54
N ALA A 96 6.30 -11.02 -28.25
CA ALA A 96 5.38 -10.73 -27.14
C ALA A 96 4.91 -9.26 -27.14
N ARG A 97 5.83 -8.31 -27.35
CA ARG A 97 5.51 -6.88 -27.45
C ARG A 97 4.61 -6.58 -28.65
N LYS A 98 4.92 -7.18 -29.80
CA LYS A 98 4.07 -7.05 -30.98
C LYS A 98 2.64 -7.55 -30.72
N LEU A 99 2.49 -8.68 -30.04
CA LEU A 99 1.16 -9.19 -29.65
C LEU A 99 0.46 -8.23 -28.68
N ALA A 100 1.18 -7.68 -27.70
CA ALA A 100 0.64 -6.70 -26.77
C ALA A 100 0.13 -5.45 -27.49
N ASP A 101 0.91 -4.91 -28.43
CA ASP A 101 0.49 -3.78 -29.28
C ASP A 101 -0.77 -4.10 -30.11
N GLU A 102 -0.83 -5.30 -30.70
CA GLU A 102 -1.97 -5.77 -31.51
C GLU A 102 -3.26 -5.96 -30.69
N HIS A 103 -3.12 -6.34 -29.41
CA HIS A 103 -4.24 -6.59 -28.50
C HIS A 103 -4.53 -5.41 -27.55
N HIS A 104 -3.79 -4.30 -27.70
CA HIS A 104 -3.91 -3.11 -26.85
C HIS A 104 -3.62 -3.36 -25.36
N VAL A 105 -2.73 -4.30 -25.06
CA VAL A 105 -2.22 -4.54 -23.70
C VAL A 105 -1.05 -3.58 -23.45
N GLU A 106 -1.18 -2.72 -22.44
CA GLU A 106 -0.10 -1.81 -22.06
C GLU A 106 1.00 -2.56 -21.30
N TYR A 107 2.25 -2.21 -21.59
CA TYR A 107 3.42 -2.78 -20.93
C TYR A 107 4.52 -1.72 -20.79
N GLU A 108 5.42 -1.92 -19.84
CA GLU A 108 6.54 -1.02 -19.58
C GLU A 108 7.83 -1.47 -20.27
N GLU A 109 8.80 -0.56 -20.41
CA GLU A 109 10.07 -0.88 -21.10
C GLU A 109 10.85 -2.01 -20.42
N HIS A 110 10.75 -2.12 -19.09
CA HIS A 110 11.42 -3.14 -18.30
C HIS A 110 10.74 -4.52 -18.38
N HIS A 111 9.47 -4.59 -18.80
CA HIS A 111 8.73 -5.85 -18.92
C HIS A 111 9.37 -6.78 -19.96
N LYS A 112 9.52 -8.04 -19.54
CA LYS A 112 9.99 -9.18 -20.31
C LYS A 112 8.80 -10.03 -20.78
N LYS A 113 9.09 -11.16 -21.42
CA LYS A 113 8.09 -12.03 -22.05
C LYS A 113 7.10 -12.58 -21.02
N GLY A 114 7.59 -12.97 -19.84
CA GLY A 114 6.74 -13.46 -18.75
C GLY A 114 5.81 -12.39 -18.17
N ASP A 115 6.31 -11.16 -18.00
CA ASP A 115 5.50 -10.04 -17.50
C ASP A 115 4.34 -9.75 -18.46
N ILE A 116 4.61 -9.73 -19.77
CA ILE A 116 3.57 -9.52 -20.79
C ILE A 116 2.56 -10.68 -20.80
N LEU A 117 2.97 -11.92 -20.53
CA LEU A 117 2.02 -13.04 -20.39
C LEU A 117 1.06 -12.80 -19.22
N SER A 118 1.55 -12.30 -18.08
CA SER A 118 0.70 -11.96 -16.92
C SER A 118 -0.31 -10.88 -17.29
N LEU A 119 0.14 -9.83 -17.97
CA LEU A 119 -0.74 -8.74 -18.42
C LEU A 119 -1.84 -9.23 -19.38
N PHE A 120 -1.54 -10.18 -20.27
CA PHE A 120 -2.55 -10.83 -21.10
C PHE A 120 -3.56 -11.64 -20.28
N PHE A 121 -3.09 -12.32 -19.23
CA PHE A 121 -3.97 -13.07 -18.34
C PHE A 121 -4.91 -12.14 -17.57
N GLU A 122 -4.38 -11.06 -17.00
CA GLU A 122 -5.16 -10.06 -16.26
C GLU A 122 -6.21 -9.38 -17.15
N GLU A 123 -5.84 -8.98 -18.37
CA GLU A 123 -6.74 -8.27 -19.29
C GLU A 123 -7.83 -9.19 -19.86
N PHE A 124 -7.51 -10.45 -20.20
CA PHE A 124 -8.41 -11.29 -21.00
C PHE A 124 -8.95 -12.52 -20.29
N ALA A 125 -8.31 -13.02 -19.24
CA ALA A 125 -8.68 -14.29 -18.63
C ALA A 125 -9.30 -14.15 -17.25
N GLU A 126 -8.79 -13.25 -16.38
CA GLU A 126 -9.19 -13.12 -14.98
C GLU A 126 -10.72 -13.00 -14.80
N GLU A 127 -11.37 -12.10 -15.56
CA GLU A 127 -12.80 -11.82 -15.42
C GLU A 127 -13.71 -13.02 -15.71
N HIS A 128 -13.20 -14.02 -16.44
CA HIS A 128 -13.96 -15.22 -16.80
C HIS A 128 -13.87 -16.32 -15.73
N LEU A 129 -12.98 -16.20 -14.74
CA LEU A 129 -12.74 -17.20 -13.69
C LEU A 129 -13.77 -17.11 -12.57
N ILE A 130 -15.04 -17.35 -12.94
CA ILE A 130 -16.18 -17.23 -12.02
C ILE A 130 -16.27 -18.41 -11.06
N GLN A 131 -16.08 -19.63 -11.54
CA GLN A 131 -16.06 -20.83 -10.70
C GLN A 131 -14.69 -21.00 -10.05
N PRO A 132 -14.59 -21.71 -8.90
CA PRO A 132 -13.32 -22.01 -8.25
C PRO A 132 -12.29 -22.62 -9.21
N THR A 133 -11.21 -21.89 -9.47
CA THR A 133 -10.19 -22.24 -10.47
C THR A 133 -8.80 -21.95 -9.95
N PHE A 134 -7.90 -22.91 -10.01
CA PHE A 134 -6.47 -22.71 -9.82
C PHE A 134 -5.83 -22.36 -11.16
N VAL A 135 -5.23 -21.19 -11.25
CA VAL A 135 -4.38 -20.76 -12.37
C VAL A 135 -2.94 -21.09 -12.00
N MET A 136 -2.30 -21.97 -12.75
CA MET A 136 -1.02 -22.58 -12.42
C MET A 136 0.10 -22.09 -13.35
N ASP A 137 1.34 -22.37 -12.96
CA ASP A 137 2.54 -22.19 -13.77
C ASP A 137 2.79 -20.73 -14.17
N HIS A 138 2.90 -19.85 -13.18
CA HIS A 138 3.20 -18.44 -13.42
C HIS A 138 4.64 -18.27 -13.94
N PRO A 139 4.89 -17.28 -14.82
CA PRO A 139 6.23 -16.97 -15.31
C PRO A 139 7.23 -16.67 -14.20
N ILE A 140 8.49 -16.98 -14.48
CA ILE A 140 9.59 -16.77 -13.54
C ILE A 140 9.82 -15.29 -13.22
N GLU A 141 9.56 -14.39 -14.17
CA GLU A 141 9.80 -12.95 -14.03
C GLU A 141 8.94 -12.33 -12.92
N ILE A 142 7.68 -12.76 -12.79
CA ILE A 142 6.73 -12.27 -11.78
C ILE A 142 6.71 -13.12 -10.49
N SER A 143 7.63 -14.07 -10.35
CA SER A 143 7.61 -15.08 -9.27
C SER A 143 8.98 -15.18 -8.57
N PRO A 144 9.44 -14.12 -7.89
CA PRO A 144 10.81 -14.00 -7.36
C PRO A 144 11.10 -14.92 -6.16
N LEU A 145 10.07 -15.39 -5.47
CA LEU A 145 10.19 -16.27 -4.29
C LEU A 145 9.80 -17.73 -4.59
N THR A 146 9.49 -18.04 -5.85
CA THR A 146 8.97 -19.36 -6.22
C THR A 146 10.01 -20.23 -6.90
N LYS A 147 9.97 -21.51 -6.55
CA LYS A 147 10.77 -22.55 -7.19
C LYS A 147 10.45 -22.69 -8.68
N LYS A 148 11.50 -22.79 -9.50
CA LYS A 148 11.37 -23.06 -10.95
C LYS A 148 10.67 -24.40 -11.16
N LYS A 149 9.82 -24.47 -12.18
CA LYS A 149 9.22 -25.73 -12.60
C LYS A 149 10.30 -26.62 -13.24
N PRO A 150 10.50 -27.87 -12.75
CA PRO A 150 11.61 -28.71 -13.20
C PRO A 150 11.61 -29.00 -14.71
N GLU A 151 10.44 -29.18 -15.31
CA GLU A 151 10.29 -29.53 -16.73
C GLU A 151 10.34 -28.31 -17.65
N ASN A 152 10.03 -27.12 -17.14
CA ASN A 152 10.07 -25.88 -17.92
C ASN A 152 10.43 -24.66 -17.03
N PRO A 153 11.73 -24.34 -16.91
CA PRO A 153 12.21 -23.27 -16.04
C PRO A 153 11.80 -21.84 -16.42
N GLU A 154 11.13 -21.62 -17.57
CA GLU A 154 10.48 -20.34 -17.88
C GLU A 154 9.29 -20.06 -16.94
N TYR A 155 8.77 -21.10 -16.29
CA TYR A 155 7.65 -21.03 -15.36
C TYR A 155 8.07 -21.55 -13.97
N THR A 156 7.19 -21.29 -13.01
CA THR A 156 7.40 -21.61 -11.60
C THR A 156 6.28 -22.48 -11.07
N GLU A 157 6.54 -23.23 -9.99
CA GLU A 157 5.52 -23.99 -9.27
C GLU A 157 4.67 -23.05 -8.40
N ARG A 158 4.01 -22.07 -9.02
CA ARG A 158 3.08 -21.10 -8.42
C ARG A 158 1.68 -21.32 -8.95
N PHE A 159 0.70 -21.16 -8.09
CA PHE A 159 -0.68 -20.96 -8.50
C PHE A 159 -1.32 -19.79 -7.78
N GLU A 160 -2.32 -19.23 -8.43
CA GLU A 160 -3.30 -18.35 -7.82
C GLU A 160 -4.67 -19.02 -7.88
N PHE A 161 -5.42 -18.91 -6.80
CA PHE A 161 -6.78 -19.42 -6.71
C PHE A 161 -7.76 -18.30 -7.03
N PHE A 162 -8.53 -18.46 -8.10
CA PHE A 162 -9.56 -17.51 -8.52
C PHE A 162 -10.97 -18.02 -8.23
N MET A 163 -11.85 -17.10 -7.85
CA MET A 163 -13.29 -17.32 -7.75
C MET A 163 -14.00 -15.98 -7.89
N ASN A 164 -15.12 -15.95 -8.61
CA ASN A 164 -15.81 -14.70 -8.96
C ASN A 164 -14.93 -13.69 -9.74
N GLY A 165 -13.93 -14.19 -10.48
CA GLY A 165 -12.94 -13.37 -11.18
C GLY A 165 -12.01 -12.59 -10.25
N TRP A 166 -11.88 -13.03 -8.99
CA TRP A 166 -10.98 -12.40 -8.01
C TRP A 166 -9.93 -13.40 -7.57
N GLU A 167 -8.70 -12.92 -7.40
CA GLU A 167 -7.67 -13.68 -6.69
C GLU A 167 -8.10 -13.86 -5.21
N MET A 168 -8.16 -15.11 -4.77
CA MET A 168 -8.61 -15.51 -3.43
C MET A 168 -7.47 -16.05 -2.57
N ALA A 169 -6.41 -16.55 -3.22
CA ALA A 169 -5.17 -16.97 -2.60
C ALA A 169 -4.04 -16.99 -3.62
N ASN A 170 -2.81 -16.79 -3.16
CA ASN A 170 -1.59 -16.98 -3.92
C ASN A 170 -0.70 -17.99 -3.18
N ALA A 171 -0.11 -18.93 -3.91
CA ALA A 171 0.58 -20.07 -3.33
C ALA A 171 1.66 -20.63 -4.23
N TYR A 172 2.66 -21.28 -3.63
CA TYR A 172 3.76 -21.83 -4.38
C TYR A 172 4.53 -22.92 -3.65
N SER A 173 5.32 -23.69 -4.40
CA SER A 173 6.48 -24.39 -3.87
C SER A 173 7.57 -23.35 -3.58
N GLU A 174 7.92 -23.22 -2.31
CA GLU A 174 8.89 -22.22 -1.83
C GLU A 174 10.26 -22.38 -2.47
N LEU A 175 10.87 -21.26 -2.87
CA LEU A 175 12.27 -21.24 -3.29
C LEU A 175 13.17 -21.39 -2.06
N ASN A 176 13.75 -22.58 -1.91
CA ASN A 176 14.64 -22.91 -0.80
C ASN A 176 16.13 -23.01 -1.21
N ASP A 177 16.47 -22.66 -2.45
CA ASP A 177 17.86 -22.55 -2.91
C ASP A 177 18.37 -21.11 -2.67
N PRO A 178 19.27 -20.89 -1.69
CA PRO A 178 19.76 -19.55 -1.39
C PRO A 178 20.57 -18.93 -2.53
N ILE A 179 21.15 -19.75 -3.42
CA ILE A 179 21.93 -19.26 -4.57
C ILE A 179 20.98 -18.66 -5.60
N ASP A 180 19.92 -19.39 -5.99
CA ASP A 180 18.89 -18.88 -6.90
C ASP A 180 18.17 -17.68 -6.27
N GLN A 181 17.82 -17.74 -4.97
CA GLN A 181 17.13 -16.64 -4.30
C GLN A 181 17.94 -15.32 -4.35
N ARG A 182 19.26 -15.39 -4.16
CA ARG A 182 20.15 -14.22 -4.29
C ARG A 182 20.17 -13.68 -5.72
N GLU A 183 20.14 -14.54 -6.73
CA GLU A 183 20.02 -14.11 -8.13
C GLU A 183 18.68 -13.43 -8.41
N ARG A 184 17.57 -13.91 -7.80
CA ARG A 184 16.24 -13.26 -7.92
C ARG A 184 16.21 -11.89 -7.25
N PHE A 185 16.76 -11.74 -6.05
CA PHE A 185 16.84 -10.43 -5.40
C PHE A 185 17.68 -9.43 -6.18
N LYS A 186 18.81 -9.86 -6.74
CA LYS A 186 19.59 -9.00 -7.63
C LYS A 186 18.76 -8.52 -8.83
N ALA A 187 17.97 -9.41 -9.45
CA ALA A 187 17.09 -9.03 -10.55
C ALA A 187 15.99 -8.04 -10.11
N GLN A 188 15.47 -8.17 -8.89
CA GLN A 188 14.49 -7.24 -8.32
C GLN A 188 15.12 -5.87 -8.01
N GLU A 189 16.34 -5.82 -7.48
CA GLU A 189 17.08 -4.56 -7.32
C GLU A 189 17.34 -3.85 -8.67
N GLU A 190 17.61 -4.62 -9.72
CA GLU A 190 17.75 -4.10 -11.09
C GLU A 190 16.43 -3.50 -11.61
N LEU A 191 15.27 -4.06 -11.24
CA LEU A 191 13.94 -3.52 -11.58
C LEU A 191 13.62 -2.26 -10.76
N LEU A 192 13.92 -2.26 -9.46
CA LEU A 192 13.79 -1.08 -8.61
C LEU A 192 14.61 0.09 -9.16
N ALA A 193 15.84 -0.17 -9.61
CA ALA A 193 16.69 0.84 -10.26
C ALA A 193 16.14 1.34 -11.61
N GLN A 194 15.23 0.59 -12.24
CA GLN A 194 14.52 0.97 -13.48
C GLN A 194 13.20 1.70 -13.21
N GLY A 195 12.81 1.88 -11.94
CA GLY A 195 11.63 2.62 -11.54
C GLY A 195 10.42 1.78 -11.14
N ASP A 196 10.57 0.45 -11.02
CA ASP A 196 9.55 -0.41 -10.44
C ASP A 196 9.54 -0.23 -8.91
N GLU A 197 8.61 0.58 -8.41
CA GLU A 197 8.48 0.88 -6.98
C GLU A 197 7.95 -0.32 -6.16
N GLU A 198 7.43 -1.37 -6.81
CA GLU A 198 6.92 -2.58 -6.17
C GLU A 198 7.96 -3.72 -6.10
N ALA A 199 9.12 -3.55 -6.74
CA ALA A 199 10.19 -4.53 -6.73
C ALA A 199 10.76 -4.77 -5.32
N ASN A 200 11.07 -6.05 -5.03
CA ASN A 200 11.59 -6.45 -3.73
C ASN A 200 13.04 -6.00 -3.51
N THR A 201 13.39 -5.68 -2.27
CA THR A 201 14.78 -5.39 -1.85
C THR A 201 15.46 -6.62 -1.27
N THR A 202 16.79 -6.72 -1.41
CA THR A 202 17.55 -7.82 -0.79
C THR A 202 17.44 -7.80 0.74
N ASP A 203 17.00 -8.92 1.31
CA ASP A 203 17.06 -9.19 2.75
C ASP A 203 18.17 -10.22 3.03
N GLU A 204 19.30 -9.74 3.55
CA GLU A 204 20.46 -10.59 3.86
C GLU A 204 20.21 -11.53 5.06
N ASP A 205 19.33 -11.18 5.99
CA ASP A 205 19.01 -12.07 7.12
C ASP A 205 18.14 -13.24 6.66
N PHE A 206 17.18 -12.98 5.76
CA PHE A 206 16.41 -14.03 5.10
C PHE A 206 17.30 -14.97 4.27
N LEU A 207 18.25 -14.44 3.49
CA LEU A 207 19.20 -15.27 2.73
C LEU A 207 20.06 -16.11 3.66
N ASN A 208 20.59 -15.53 4.74
CA ASN A 208 21.36 -16.27 5.74
C ASN A 208 20.51 -17.40 6.36
N ALA A 209 19.23 -17.17 6.65
CA ALA A 209 18.32 -18.22 7.13
C ALA A 209 18.15 -19.36 6.12
N LEU A 210 18.01 -19.05 4.82
CA LEU A 210 17.95 -20.07 3.76
C LEU A 210 19.26 -20.87 3.64
N GLU A 211 20.42 -20.24 3.84
CA GLU A 211 21.74 -20.89 3.82
C GLU A 211 21.94 -21.90 4.95
N ILE A 212 21.26 -21.73 6.10
CA ILE A 212 21.22 -22.75 7.16
C ILE A 212 20.45 -24.00 6.70
N GLY A 213 19.47 -23.82 5.82
CA GLY A 213 18.73 -24.89 5.16
C GLY A 213 17.24 -24.85 5.48
N MET A 214 16.44 -24.46 4.48
CA MET A 214 14.99 -24.61 4.51
C MET A 214 14.58 -25.93 3.80
N PRO A 215 13.76 -26.80 4.42
CA PRO A 215 13.27 -28.00 3.74
C PRO A 215 12.36 -27.61 2.56
N PRO A 216 12.13 -28.52 1.59
CA PRO A 216 11.09 -28.32 0.58
C PRO A 216 9.77 -27.98 1.28
N THR A 217 9.14 -26.88 0.91
CA THR A 217 8.00 -26.30 1.63
C THR A 217 6.99 -25.79 0.61
N GLY A 218 5.70 -25.95 0.91
CA GLY A 218 4.63 -25.24 0.21
C GLY A 218 4.13 -24.12 1.10
N GLY A 219 3.97 -22.93 0.52
CA GLY A 219 3.38 -21.77 1.19
C GLY A 219 2.16 -21.25 0.46
N ILE A 220 1.28 -20.59 1.22
CA ILE A 220 0.04 -20.02 0.71
C ILE A 220 -0.41 -18.83 1.55
N GLY A 221 -0.87 -17.79 0.89
CA GLY A 221 -1.57 -16.65 1.47
C GLY A 221 -3.05 -16.66 1.06
N PHE A 222 -3.97 -16.58 2.02
CA PHE A 222 -5.41 -16.47 1.76
C PHE A 222 -5.95 -15.09 2.12
N GLY A 223 -6.69 -14.46 1.20
CA GLY A 223 -7.43 -13.23 1.48
C GLY A 223 -8.68 -13.52 2.32
N ILE A 224 -8.59 -13.33 3.64
CA ILE A 224 -9.69 -13.68 4.57
C ILE A 224 -10.89 -12.77 4.37
N ASP A 225 -10.69 -11.48 4.11
CA ASP A 225 -11.81 -10.56 3.89
C ASP A 225 -12.58 -10.91 2.61
N ARG A 226 -11.89 -11.25 1.52
CA ARG A 226 -12.52 -11.72 0.26
C ARG A 226 -13.29 -13.03 0.49
N MET A 227 -12.74 -13.96 1.27
CA MET A 227 -13.44 -15.20 1.66
C MET A 227 -14.73 -14.87 2.42
N CYS A 228 -14.67 -13.99 3.42
CA CYS A 228 -15.84 -13.52 4.15
C CYS A 228 -16.87 -12.92 3.19
N MET A 229 -16.46 -12.05 2.26
CA MET A 229 -17.37 -11.43 1.29
C MET A 229 -18.16 -12.45 0.49
N LEU A 230 -17.51 -13.49 -0.03
CA LEU A 230 -18.19 -14.54 -0.80
C LEU A 230 -19.15 -15.36 0.06
N LEU A 231 -18.72 -15.77 1.26
CA LEU A 231 -19.53 -16.60 2.15
C LEU A 231 -20.72 -15.86 2.76
N THR A 232 -20.63 -14.53 2.89
CA THR A 232 -21.74 -13.69 3.40
C THR A 232 -22.54 -13.00 2.29
N ASN A 233 -22.19 -13.23 1.02
CA ASN A 233 -22.78 -12.54 -0.14
C ASN A 233 -22.73 -11.00 -0.01
N SER A 234 -21.59 -10.49 0.47
CA SER A 234 -21.33 -9.05 0.62
C SER A 234 -20.73 -8.47 -0.65
N ALA A 235 -21.27 -7.34 -1.13
CA ALA A 235 -20.89 -6.73 -2.40
C ALA A 235 -19.58 -5.94 -2.32
N ALA A 236 -19.17 -5.49 -1.13
CA ALA A 236 -17.94 -4.73 -0.94
C ALA A 236 -17.19 -5.16 0.33
N ILE A 237 -15.86 -5.04 0.32
CA ILE A 237 -14.98 -5.39 1.45
C ILE A 237 -15.34 -4.61 2.73
N ARG A 238 -15.81 -3.38 2.57
CA ARG A 238 -16.30 -2.56 3.69
C ARG A 238 -17.48 -3.17 4.44
N ASP A 239 -18.23 -4.08 3.82
CA ASP A 239 -19.40 -4.73 4.43
C ASP A 239 -18.99 -5.93 5.31
N VAL A 240 -17.73 -6.35 5.25
CA VAL A 240 -17.14 -7.40 6.13
C VAL A 240 -16.10 -6.85 7.11
N LEU A 241 -15.78 -5.56 7.02
CA LEU A 241 -14.93 -4.85 7.96
C LEU A 241 -15.79 -4.03 8.94
N LEU A 242 -15.54 -4.16 10.24
CA LEU A 242 -16.26 -3.36 11.25
C LEU A 242 -15.96 -1.86 11.13
N PHE A 243 -14.71 -1.53 10.83
CA PHE A 243 -14.22 -0.16 10.68
C PHE A 243 -13.36 -0.07 9.41
N PRO A 244 -13.98 -0.02 8.22
CA PRO A 244 -13.24 0.17 6.97
C PRO A 244 -12.62 1.56 6.93
N THR A 245 -11.51 1.71 6.21
CA THR A 245 -10.89 3.02 6.02
C THR A 245 -11.83 3.91 5.21
N MET A 246 -12.17 5.07 5.76
CA MET A 246 -13.12 6.01 5.16
C MET A 246 -12.40 7.20 4.54
N LYS A 247 -12.92 7.69 3.41
CA LYS A 247 -12.53 9.02 2.92
C LYS A 247 -13.03 10.09 3.90
N THR A 248 -12.21 11.09 4.17
CA THR A 248 -12.52 12.21 5.07
C THR A 248 -13.80 12.93 4.62
N GLN A 249 -14.75 13.11 5.54
CA GLN A 249 -15.95 13.91 5.27
C GLN A 249 -15.59 15.39 5.19
N GLY A 250 -16.00 16.07 4.11
CA GLY A 250 -15.72 17.51 3.88
C GLY A 250 -14.53 17.81 2.98
N GLY A 251 -13.81 16.78 2.49
CA GLY A 251 -12.97 16.93 1.30
C GLY A 251 -13.85 17.33 0.11
N ALA A 252 -13.52 18.43 -0.56
CA ALA A 252 -14.32 18.98 -1.66
C ALA A 252 -14.73 17.89 -2.67
N LYS A 253 -16.03 17.84 -2.99
CA LYS A 253 -16.55 17.05 -4.11
C LYS A 253 -15.97 17.63 -5.41
N ASN A 254 -14.96 16.98 -5.98
CA ASN A 254 -14.67 17.15 -7.40
C ASN A 254 -15.70 16.29 -8.16
N GLU A 255 -16.75 16.95 -8.66
CA GLU A 255 -17.76 16.35 -9.54
C GLU A 255 -17.19 16.10 -10.95
N ALA A 256 -16.33 15.11 -11.07
CA ALA A 256 -15.96 14.50 -12.33
C ALA A 256 -15.60 13.04 -12.05
N ASN A 257 -16.60 12.15 -11.97
CA ASN A 257 -16.43 10.70 -12.15
C ASN A 257 -17.78 9.99 -12.00
N ASN A 258 -18.62 10.06 -13.04
CA ASN A 258 -19.51 8.95 -13.41
C ASN A 258 -20.13 9.18 -14.79
N SER A 259 -19.33 8.93 -15.83
CA SER A 259 -19.78 8.20 -17.03
C SER A 259 -18.58 7.90 -17.92
N VAL A 260 -18.46 6.63 -18.29
CA VAL A 260 -17.57 6.02 -19.29
C VAL A 260 -16.19 5.60 -18.76
N GLN A 261 -15.94 4.28 -18.82
CA GLN A 261 -14.62 3.65 -18.82
C GLN A 261 -13.72 4.37 -19.83
N ALA A 262 -12.76 5.14 -19.30
CA ALA A 262 -11.57 5.57 -20.00
C ALA A 262 -10.54 5.89 -18.92
N LYS A 263 -9.33 5.36 -19.10
CA LYS A 263 -8.11 5.80 -18.42
C LYS A 263 -8.18 7.30 -18.17
N THR A 264 -8.23 7.69 -16.90
CA THR A 264 -7.98 9.08 -16.54
C THR A 264 -7.33 9.12 -15.18
N GLU A 265 -6.01 9.29 -15.24
CA GLU A 265 -5.24 10.26 -14.47
C GLU A 265 -5.67 10.37 -13.01
N GLU A 266 -4.85 9.79 -12.13
CA GLU A 266 -4.49 10.49 -10.92
C GLU A 266 -4.36 11.97 -11.26
N LYS A 267 -5.15 12.84 -10.61
CA LYS A 267 -4.61 14.18 -10.36
C LYS A 267 -3.25 13.88 -9.76
N PRO A 268 -2.15 14.35 -10.38
CA PRO A 268 -0.83 14.06 -9.87
C PRO A 268 -0.90 14.32 -8.37
N ALA A 269 -0.29 13.47 -7.54
CA ALA A 269 0.42 14.04 -6.41
C ALA A 269 1.14 15.23 -7.03
N GLU A 270 0.67 16.45 -6.77
CA GLU A 270 1.15 17.65 -7.45
C GLU A 270 2.66 17.46 -7.37
N LYS A 271 3.31 17.18 -8.51
CA LYS A 271 4.75 16.91 -8.48
C LYS A 271 5.27 18.24 -8.02
N ILE A 272 5.52 18.36 -6.72
CA ILE A 272 5.88 19.63 -6.13
C ILE A 272 7.21 19.91 -6.80
N ASP A 273 7.18 20.86 -7.71
CA ASP A 273 8.30 21.14 -8.57
C ASP A 273 9.32 21.90 -7.73
N PHE A 274 10.14 21.14 -7.00
CA PHE A 274 11.20 21.67 -6.17
C PHE A 274 12.32 22.31 -7.01
N SER A 275 12.28 22.23 -8.35
CA SER A 275 13.29 22.87 -9.21
C SER A 275 13.32 24.39 -9.07
N LYS A 276 12.23 24.98 -8.58
CA LYS A 276 12.08 26.43 -8.35
C LYS A 276 12.14 26.83 -6.88
N VAL A 277 12.43 25.88 -5.99
CA VAL A 277 12.57 26.12 -4.56
C VAL A 277 14.03 26.48 -4.24
N GLU A 278 14.25 27.66 -3.70
CA GLU A 278 15.55 28.05 -3.16
C GLU A 278 15.65 27.59 -1.70
N ILE A 279 16.57 26.66 -1.42
CA ILE A 279 16.87 26.18 -0.07
C ILE A 279 17.93 27.10 0.55
N GLU A 280 17.65 27.63 1.75
CA GLU A 280 18.61 28.44 2.47
C GLU A 280 19.90 27.64 2.77
N PRO A 281 21.09 28.25 2.64
CA PRO A 281 22.33 27.59 3.00
C PRO A 281 22.31 27.21 4.49
N LEU A 282 22.86 26.04 4.80
CA LEU A 282 23.02 25.59 6.17
C LEU A 282 23.66 26.69 7.03
N PHE A 283 23.13 26.86 8.24
CA PHE A 283 23.76 27.72 9.24
C PHE A 283 25.22 27.27 9.42
N LYS A 284 26.14 28.24 9.45
CA LYS A 284 27.59 27.96 9.51
C LYS A 284 28.05 27.48 10.89
N ASP A 285 27.22 27.65 11.90
CA ASP A 285 27.53 27.31 13.29
C ASP A 285 26.82 25.99 13.62
N ASP A 286 27.60 24.99 14.06
CA ASP A 286 27.06 23.74 14.55
C ASP A 286 26.36 23.95 15.91
N VAL A 287 25.21 23.30 16.10
CA VAL A 287 24.53 23.23 17.41
C VAL A 287 24.88 21.89 18.04
N ASP A 288 25.51 21.92 19.22
CA ASP A 288 25.81 20.68 19.94
C ASP A 288 24.53 20.04 20.52
N PHE A 289 24.60 18.72 20.74
CA PHE A 289 23.47 17.93 21.23
C PHE A 289 22.97 18.42 22.60
N GLU A 290 23.86 18.89 23.47
CA GLU A 290 23.49 19.38 24.80
C GLU A 290 22.66 20.66 24.71
N THR A 291 22.97 21.53 23.74
CA THR A 291 22.24 22.78 23.49
C THR A 291 20.89 22.49 22.85
N PHE A 292 20.83 21.58 21.86
CA PHE A 292 19.56 21.19 21.23
C PHE A 292 18.61 20.50 22.23
N SER A 293 19.11 19.53 23.01
CA SER A 293 18.31 18.78 23.98
C SER A 293 17.77 19.61 25.15
N LYS A 294 18.25 20.84 25.33
CA LYS A 294 17.68 21.80 26.29
C LYS A 294 16.37 22.43 25.80
N SER A 295 16.04 22.37 24.51
CA SER A 295 14.77 22.88 23.98
C SER A 295 13.63 21.89 24.25
N ASP A 296 12.55 22.34 24.91
CA ASP A 296 11.36 21.51 25.18
C ASP A 296 10.36 21.67 24.03
N PHE A 297 10.47 20.78 23.04
CA PHE A 297 9.54 20.70 21.92
C PHE A 297 8.34 19.85 22.28
N ARG A 298 7.13 20.40 22.09
CA ARG A 298 5.88 19.71 22.39
C ARG A 298 4.85 19.85 21.29
N ALA A 299 4.03 18.82 21.16
CA ALA A 299 2.74 18.92 20.50
C ALA A 299 1.80 19.77 21.38
N VAL A 300 1.26 20.85 20.82
CA VAL A 300 0.36 21.79 21.50
C VAL A 300 -0.97 21.87 20.77
N LYS A 301 -2.09 21.79 21.49
CA LYS A 301 -3.42 21.91 20.90
C LYS A 301 -3.87 23.36 20.88
N VAL A 302 -4.32 23.85 19.74
CA VAL A 302 -4.85 25.21 19.60
C VAL A 302 -6.27 25.25 20.16
N LYS A 303 -6.42 25.83 21.35
CA LYS A 303 -7.73 26.04 21.99
C LYS A 303 -8.44 27.24 21.37
N GLU A 304 -7.71 28.33 21.17
CA GLU A 304 -8.21 29.55 20.55
C GLU A 304 -7.11 30.20 19.68
N CYS A 305 -7.50 30.84 18.59
CA CYS A 305 -6.64 31.65 17.76
C CYS A 305 -7.37 32.93 17.38
N THR A 306 -6.73 34.09 17.52
CA THR A 306 -7.32 35.39 17.17
C THR A 306 -6.29 36.31 16.53
N ALA A 307 -6.73 37.19 15.62
CA ALA A 307 -5.88 38.25 15.09
C ALA A 307 -5.55 39.28 16.17
N VAL A 308 -4.27 39.65 16.30
CA VAL A 308 -3.85 40.65 17.29
C VAL A 308 -4.29 42.06 16.86
N PRO A 309 -5.09 42.78 17.66
CA PRO A 309 -5.55 44.12 17.31
C PRO A 309 -4.38 45.06 16.99
N LYS A 310 -4.48 45.80 15.89
CA LYS A 310 -3.45 46.74 15.38
C LYS A 310 -2.19 46.09 14.80
N SER A 311 -2.13 44.76 14.68
CA SER A 311 -1.12 44.06 13.90
C SER A 311 -1.73 43.44 12.66
N LYS A 312 -1.08 43.60 11.50
CA LYS A 312 -1.46 42.90 10.27
C LYS A 312 -0.79 41.53 10.12
N LYS A 313 0.17 41.21 11.00
CA LYS A 313 1.04 40.02 10.85
C LYS A 313 0.87 39.00 11.96
N LEU A 314 0.31 39.38 13.11
CA LEU A 314 0.33 38.55 14.31
C LEU A 314 -1.01 37.89 14.57
N LEU A 315 -0.94 36.58 14.81
CA LEU A 315 -1.99 35.79 15.44
C LEU A 315 -1.60 35.51 16.90
N GLN A 316 -2.57 35.55 17.80
CA GLN A 316 -2.44 35.16 19.20
C GLN A 316 -3.12 33.80 19.40
N PHE A 317 -2.36 32.86 19.93
CA PHE A 317 -2.80 31.50 20.22
C PHE A 317 -2.96 31.32 21.72
N THR A 318 -4.08 30.71 22.12
CA THR A 318 -4.25 30.06 23.41
C THR A 318 -4.07 28.56 23.18
N LEU A 319 -3.06 27.97 23.82
CA LEU A 319 -2.59 26.62 23.55
C LEU A 319 -2.67 25.73 24.79
N ASP A 320 -3.01 24.46 24.59
CA ASP A 320 -2.80 23.39 25.56
C ASP A 320 -1.47 22.70 25.28
N ASP A 321 -0.54 22.76 26.23
CA ASP A 321 0.76 22.09 26.16
C ASP A 321 0.88 20.91 27.13
N GLY A 322 -0.26 20.43 27.65
CA GLY A 322 -0.36 19.31 28.58
C GLY A 322 0.06 19.64 30.02
N THR A 323 0.40 20.90 30.33
CA THR A 323 0.74 21.31 31.71
C THR A 323 -0.49 21.58 32.59
N GLY A 324 -1.67 21.68 32.00
CA GLY A 324 -2.92 22.03 32.68
C GLY A 324 -3.18 23.53 32.80
N GLU A 325 -2.26 24.37 32.33
CA GLU A 325 -2.43 25.82 32.20
C GLU A 325 -2.48 26.21 30.71
N ASP A 326 -3.19 27.31 30.40
CA ASP A 326 -3.25 27.83 29.04
C ASP A 326 -1.99 28.63 28.70
N ARG A 327 -1.33 28.25 27.61
CA ARG A 327 -0.13 28.94 27.12
C ARG A 327 -0.49 29.93 26.02
N THR A 328 -0.01 31.16 26.16
CA THR A 328 -0.13 32.18 25.11
C THR A 328 1.13 32.22 24.24
N ILE A 329 0.98 32.09 22.91
CA ILE A 329 2.05 32.31 21.92
C ILE A 329 1.55 33.28 20.86
N LEU A 330 2.38 34.25 20.46
CA LEU A 330 2.12 35.12 19.32
C LEU A 330 2.98 34.67 18.14
N SER A 331 2.37 34.46 16.97
CA SER A 331 3.07 34.03 15.76
C SER A 331 2.82 34.98 14.59
N GLY A 332 3.86 35.23 13.80
CA GLY A 332 3.88 36.16 12.66
C GLY A 332 3.24 35.63 11.38
N ILE A 333 2.25 34.75 11.49
CA ILE A 333 1.76 33.93 10.37
C ILE A 333 0.39 34.37 9.82
N HIS A 334 -0.11 35.53 10.24
CA HIS A 334 -1.44 36.02 9.84
C HIS A 334 -1.57 36.27 8.33
N GLU A 335 -0.46 36.51 7.62
CA GLU A 335 -0.47 36.64 6.16
C GLU A 335 -0.68 35.29 5.43
N TYR A 336 -0.59 34.16 6.17
CA TYR A 336 -0.61 32.80 5.62
C TYR A 336 -1.79 31.95 6.10
N TYR A 337 -2.38 32.26 7.26
CA TYR A 337 -3.47 31.48 7.86
C TYR A 337 -4.53 32.38 8.46
N GLU A 338 -5.80 31.99 8.31
CA GLU A 338 -6.91 32.60 9.04
C GLU A 338 -7.06 31.95 10.43
N PRO A 339 -7.44 32.70 11.48
CA PRO A 339 -7.52 32.16 12.84
C PRO A 339 -8.42 30.92 12.97
N GLU A 340 -9.53 30.89 12.25
CA GLU A 340 -10.52 29.80 12.30
C GLU A 340 -9.97 28.48 11.74
N GLU A 341 -8.97 28.54 10.85
CA GLU A 341 -8.34 27.35 10.27
C GLU A 341 -7.42 26.63 11.26
N LEU A 342 -6.97 27.35 12.29
CA LEU A 342 -5.97 26.88 13.24
C LEU A 342 -6.60 26.35 14.53
N VAL A 343 -7.82 26.76 14.88
CA VAL A 343 -8.50 26.29 16.10
C VAL A 343 -8.77 24.79 16.01
N GLY A 344 -8.41 24.05 17.06
CA GLY A 344 -8.54 22.60 17.13
C GLY A 344 -7.34 21.83 16.57
N LYS A 345 -6.43 22.48 15.84
CA LYS A 345 -5.24 21.83 15.29
C LYS A 345 -4.20 21.52 16.38
N THR A 346 -3.41 20.47 16.13
CA THR A 346 -2.23 20.16 16.92
C THR A 346 -1.01 20.69 16.18
N CYS A 347 -0.26 21.60 16.82
CA CYS A 347 0.93 22.22 16.25
C CYS A 347 2.17 21.81 17.06
N ILE A 348 3.36 22.06 16.52
CA ILE A 348 4.62 21.93 17.27
C ILE A 348 5.07 23.28 17.81
N ALA A 349 5.43 23.32 19.10
CA ALA A 349 5.99 24.50 19.73
C ALA A 349 7.18 24.18 20.64
N ILE A 350 8.10 25.14 20.76
CA ILE A 350 9.07 25.17 21.87
C ILE A 350 8.40 25.89 23.03
N THR A 351 8.26 25.21 24.17
CA THR A 351 7.48 25.69 25.31
C THR A 351 8.32 26.25 26.45
N ASN A 352 9.65 26.09 26.41
CA ASN A 352 10.56 26.55 27.46
C ASN A 352 11.40 27.77 27.09
N LEU A 353 10.98 28.54 26.07
CA LEU A 353 11.59 29.84 25.77
C LEU A 353 11.17 30.90 26.81
N PRO A 354 12.06 31.83 27.16
CA PRO A 354 11.69 32.95 28.03
C PRO A 354 10.61 33.82 27.36
N PRO A 355 9.63 34.34 28.13
CA PRO A 355 8.57 35.17 27.56
C PRO A 355 9.12 36.39 26.83
N ARG A 356 8.59 36.64 25.62
CA ARG A 356 8.93 37.81 24.80
C ARG A 356 7.71 38.70 24.63
N LYS A 357 7.83 39.97 25.03
CA LYS A 357 6.77 40.96 24.81
C LYS A 357 6.62 41.30 23.34
N MET A 358 5.42 41.08 22.81
CA MET A 358 5.03 41.40 21.45
C MET A 358 3.69 42.14 21.50
N MET A 359 3.66 43.38 21.02
CA MET A 359 2.45 44.23 21.06
C MET A 359 1.81 44.37 22.46
N GLY A 360 2.61 44.24 23.53
CA GLY A 360 2.14 44.33 24.91
C GLY A 360 1.64 43.01 25.53
N ILE A 361 1.66 41.91 24.77
CA ILE A 361 1.30 40.56 25.22
C ILE A 361 2.59 39.75 25.39
N ASP A 362 2.67 38.94 26.44
CA ASP A 362 3.80 38.02 26.66
C ASP A 362 3.62 36.77 25.81
N SER A 363 4.50 36.56 24.81
CA SER A 363 4.57 35.31 24.04
C SER A 363 5.47 34.32 24.75
N CYS A 364 4.89 33.24 25.27
CA CYS A 364 5.54 32.26 26.15
C CYS A 364 5.92 31.00 25.38
N GLY A 365 6.64 31.15 24.28
CA GLY A 365 7.05 30.05 23.41
C GLY A 365 7.14 30.47 21.95
N MET A 366 7.40 29.49 21.08
CA MET A 366 7.47 29.68 19.64
C MET A 366 6.85 28.48 18.92
N LEU A 367 5.90 28.74 18.01
CA LEU A 367 5.39 27.74 17.08
C LEU A 367 6.43 27.48 15.97
N ILE A 368 6.54 26.23 15.51
CA ILE A 368 7.49 25.83 14.48
C ILE A 368 6.83 25.84 13.11
N SER A 369 7.47 26.47 12.15
CA SER A 369 7.03 26.54 10.75
C SER A 369 8.21 26.25 9.83
N ALA A 370 7.95 25.59 8.70
CA ALA A 370 8.88 25.47 7.60
C ALA A 370 8.68 26.65 6.64
N VAL A 371 9.76 27.29 6.23
CA VAL A 371 9.74 28.37 5.24
C VAL A 371 10.58 27.97 4.03
N HIS A 372 10.15 28.36 2.84
CA HIS A 372 10.95 28.24 1.63
C HIS A 372 10.62 29.36 0.65
N ASN A 373 11.55 29.67 -0.25
CA ASN A 373 11.29 30.62 -1.33
C ASN A 373 10.95 29.85 -2.60
N GLU A 374 9.84 30.21 -3.23
CA GLU A 374 9.40 29.67 -4.51
C GLU A 374 9.10 30.83 -5.47
N GLU A 375 9.80 30.88 -6.60
CA GLU A 375 9.65 31.95 -7.61
C GLU A 375 9.78 33.38 -7.04
N GLY A 376 10.68 33.58 -6.06
CA GLY A 376 10.94 34.88 -5.43
C GLY A 376 9.88 35.32 -4.41
N LYS A 377 8.99 34.41 -3.98
CA LYS A 377 8.04 34.63 -2.88
C LYS A 377 8.32 33.66 -1.73
N GLU A 378 8.32 34.18 -0.51
CA GLU A 378 8.39 33.36 0.70
C GLU A 378 7.06 32.63 0.91
N LYS A 379 7.12 31.31 1.11
CA LYS A 379 6.00 30.46 1.54
C LYS A 379 6.29 29.95 2.95
N LEU A 380 5.23 29.86 3.77
CA LEU A 380 5.30 29.42 5.16
C LEU A 380 4.29 28.30 5.43
N HIS A 381 4.78 27.22 6.03
CA HIS A 381 4.02 26.03 6.40
C HIS A 381 4.12 25.83 7.91
N LEU A 382 3.04 26.10 8.65
CA LEU A 382 3.00 25.80 10.07
C LEU A 382 3.06 24.27 10.26
N LEU A 383 3.95 23.77 11.11
CA LEU A 383 4.06 22.33 11.37
C LEU A 383 2.87 21.87 12.22
N MET A 384 1.84 21.41 11.54
CA MET A 384 0.69 20.74 12.13
C MET A 384 0.92 19.23 12.06
N VAL A 385 0.62 18.55 13.17
CA VAL A 385 0.76 17.11 13.31
C VAL A 385 -0.59 16.47 13.57
N ASP A 386 -0.63 15.14 13.58
CA ASP A 386 -1.84 14.37 13.80
C ASP A 386 -2.62 14.82 15.06
N GLU A 387 -3.92 15.03 14.91
CA GLU A 387 -4.79 15.56 15.97
C GLU A 387 -4.97 14.58 17.17
N HIS A 388 -4.70 13.29 16.97
CA HIS A 388 -4.71 12.26 18.01
C HIS A 388 -3.51 12.35 18.96
N ILE A 389 -2.44 13.07 18.57
CA ILE A 389 -1.31 13.28 19.47
C ILE A 389 -1.78 14.11 20.67
N PRO A 390 -1.59 13.60 21.91
CA PRO A 390 -2.06 14.31 23.11
C PRO A 390 -1.28 15.60 23.31
N ALA A 391 -1.98 16.62 23.84
CA ALA A 391 -1.33 17.87 24.25
C ALA A 391 -0.20 17.58 25.24
N GLY A 392 0.98 18.16 24.98
CA GLY A 392 2.17 17.97 25.80
C GLY A 392 3.02 16.76 25.47
N ALA A 393 2.68 15.98 24.43
CA ALA A 393 3.59 14.96 23.91
C ALA A 393 4.93 15.59 23.52
N LYS A 394 6.03 15.00 24.01
CA LYS A 394 7.39 15.47 23.73
C LYS A 394 7.88 14.98 22.38
N LEU A 395 8.65 15.84 21.71
CA LEU A 395 9.41 15.48 20.51
C LEU A 395 10.86 15.23 20.92
N TYR A 396 11.41 14.11 20.48
CA TYR A 396 12.79 13.68 20.77
C TYR A 396 13.69 13.87 19.56
#